data_AF-A0A517XRY2-F1
#
_entry.id   AF-A0A517XRY2-F1
#
_cell.length_a   1.000
_cell.length_b   1.000
_cell.length_c   1.000
_cell.angle_alpha   90.00
_cell.angle_beta   90.00
_cell.angle_gamma   90.00
#
_symmetry.space_group_name_H-M   'P 1'
#
loop_
_entity.id
_entity.type
_entity.pdbx_description
1 polymer ?
#
loop_
_entity_poly.entity_id
_entity_poly.type
_entity_poly.pdbx_seq_one_letter_code
_entity_poly.pdbx_strand_id
1 'polypeptide(L)'
;MSQAIVDPGELRRFAANLKRFNADLQADSAGLHSQLVALGDSWRDQEHERFKQEFEEVVRTLERFLDLSGEYIPFLLRKAERIEEYLSQR
;
A
#
# COMPACT_ATOMS: atom_id res chain seq x y z
N MET A 1 32.04 14.56 -0.59
CA MET A 1 31.42 13.61 0.35
C MET A 1 29.92 13.82 0.28
N SER A 2 29.17 12.89 -0.28
CA SER A 2 27.71 13.01 -0.43
C SER A 2 27.05 12.93 0.95
N GLN A 3 26.88 14.09 1.59
CA GLN A 3 26.04 14.21 2.79
C GLN A 3 24.68 13.60 2.50
N ALA A 4 24.18 12.76 3.41
CA ALA A 4 22.85 12.22 3.31
C ALA A 4 21.83 13.38 3.32
N ILE A 5 21.22 13.64 2.16
CA ILE A 5 20.11 14.58 1.98
C ILE A 5 18.82 13.80 2.28
N VAL A 6 18.60 13.39 3.52
CA VAL A 6 17.28 12.84 3.91
C VAL A 6 17.02 13.08 5.38
N ASP A 7 15.87 13.68 5.69
CA ASP A 7 15.40 13.95 7.05
C ASP A 7 14.80 12.65 7.66
N PRO A 8 15.29 12.15 8.80
CA PRO A 8 14.68 11.03 9.52
C PRO A 8 13.18 11.23 9.78
N GLY A 9 12.77 12.47 10.07
CA GLY A 9 11.38 12.85 10.29
C GLY A 9 10.52 12.64 9.04
N GLU A 10 11.03 13.00 7.85
CA GLU A 10 10.34 12.74 6.58
C GLU A 10 10.15 11.24 6.33
N LEU A 11 11.17 10.42 6.59
CA LEU A 11 11.08 8.97 6.44
C LEU A 11 10.03 8.36 7.37
N ARG A 12 10.00 8.79 8.64
CA ARG A 12 8.99 8.33 9.62
C ARG A 12 7.57 8.75 9.21
N ARG A 13 7.40 10.01 8.77
CA ARG A 13 6.10 10.51 8.27
C ARG A 13 5.61 9.71 7.06
N PHE A 14 6.49 9.48 6.08
CA PHE A 14 6.14 8.69 4.90
C PHE A 14 5.78 7.25 5.27
N ALA A 15 6.55 6.58 6.13
CA ALA A 15 6.26 5.23 6.59
C ALA A 15 4.90 5.13 7.31
N ALA A 16 4.55 6.11 8.15
CA ALA A 16 3.25 6.17 8.82
C ALA A 16 2.10 6.36 7.82
N ASN A 17 2.28 7.27 6.85
CA ASN A 17 1.30 7.50 5.79
C ASN A 17 1.10 6.26 4.92
N LEU A 18 2.19 5.57 4.54
CA LEU A 18 2.14 4.34 3.75
C LEU A 18 1.40 3.23 4.51
N LYS A 19 1.66 3.09 5.82
CA LYS A 19 0.94 2.11 6.65
C LYS A 19 -0.57 2.36 6.67
N ARG A 20 -0.98 3.63 6.82
CA ARG A 20 -2.39 4.02 6.80
C ARG A 20 -3.01 3.77 5.43
N PHE A 21 -2.33 4.22 4.37
CA PHE A 21 -2.77 4.01 2.99
C PHE A 21 -3.01 2.52 2.70
N ASN A 22 -2.11 1.64 3.13
CA ASN A 22 -2.26 0.20 2.94
C ASN A 22 -3.53 -0.35 3.60
N ALA A 23 -3.82 0.08 4.84
CA ALA A 23 -5.01 -0.36 5.57
C ALA A 23 -6.29 0.14 4.90
N ASP A 24 -6.32 1.41 4.50
CA ASP A 24 -7.47 2.03 3.83
C ASP A 24 -7.73 1.33 2.47
N LEU A 25 -6.67 1.14 1.66
CA LEU A 25 -6.76 0.46 0.36
C LEU A 25 -7.26 -0.98 0.48
N GLN A 26 -6.78 -1.72 1.48
CA GLN A 26 -7.21 -3.10 1.71
C GLN A 26 -8.71 -3.16 2.04
N ALA A 27 -9.18 -2.28 2.92
CA ALA A 27 -10.58 -2.22 3.33
C ALA A 27 -11.50 -1.81 2.17
N ASP A 28 -11.13 -0.76 1.42
CA ASP A 28 -11.92 -0.25 0.30
C ASP A 28 -12.00 -1.28 -0.85
N SER A 29 -10.88 -1.92 -1.17
CA SER A 29 -10.81 -2.98 -2.19
C SER A 29 -11.71 -4.18 -1.83
N ALA A 30 -11.66 -4.64 -0.57
CA ALA A 30 -12.51 -5.72 -0.09
C ALA A 30 -14.00 -5.35 -0.13
N GLY A 31 -14.34 -4.11 0.26
CA GLY A 31 -15.71 -3.59 0.21
C GLY A 31 -16.25 -3.51 -1.22
N LEU A 32 -15.44 -3.03 -2.17
CA LEU A 32 -15.83 -2.92 -3.58
C LEU A 32 -15.96 -4.31 -4.24
N HIS A 33 -15.05 -5.24 -3.92
CA HIS A 33 -15.14 -6.62 -4.38
C HIS A 33 -16.45 -7.29 -3.93
N SER A 34 -16.84 -7.10 -2.66
CA SER A 34 -18.12 -7.63 -2.14
C SER A 34 -19.33 -7.05 -2.88
N GLN A 35 -19.29 -5.76 -3.24
CA GLN A 35 -20.37 -5.11 -4.00
C GLN A 35 -20.45 -5.66 -5.43
N LEU A 36 -19.30 -5.89 -6.08
CA LEU A 36 -19.24 -6.48 -7.41
C LEU A 36 -19.81 -7.91 -7.43
N VAL A 37 -19.47 -8.72 -6.42
CA VAL A 37 -20.04 -10.08 -6.30
C VAL A 37 -21.56 -10.03 -6.16
N ALA A 38 -22.07 -9.14 -5.29
CA ALA A 38 -23.52 -8.96 -5.11
C ALA A 38 -24.22 -8.42 -6.38
N LEU A 39 -23.54 -7.60 -7.18
CA LEU A 39 -24.08 -7.09 -8.44
C LEU A 39 -24.37 -8.20 -9.45
N GLY A 40 -23.67 -9.34 -9.35
CA GLY A 40 -23.96 -10.55 -10.13
C GLY A 40 -25.35 -11.15 -9.88
N ASP A 41 -26.06 -10.73 -8.84
CA ASP A 41 -27.44 -11.16 -8.62
C ASP A 41 -28.42 -10.50 -9.61
N SER A 42 -28.15 -9.26 -10.03
CA SER A 42 -29.03 -8.48 -10.91
C SER A 42 -28.44 -8.22 -12.30
N TRP A 43 -27.11 -8.31 -12.46
CA TRP A 43 -26.40 -8.14 -13.72
C TRP A 43 -25.72 -9.44 -14.14
N ARG A 44 -26.31 -10.14 -15.12
CA ARG A 44 -25.93 -11.52 -15.49
C ARG A 44 -25.68 -11.66 -17.00
N ASP A 45 -24.81 -10.82 -17.54
CA ASP A 45 -24.38 -10.90 -18.93
C ASP A 45 -22.86 -11.09 -19.04
N GLN A 46 -22.38 -11.15 -20.28
CA GLN A 46 -20.96 -11.32 -20.58
C GLN A 46 -20.12 -10.10 -20.18
N GLU A 47 -20.70 -8.90 -20.17
CA GLU A 47 -19.99 -7.68 -19.79
C GLU A 47 -19.69 -7.67 -18.30
N HIS A 48 -20.65 -8.11 -17.47
CA HIS A 48 -20.44 -8.28 -16.04
C HIS A 48 -19.30 -9.28 -15.75
N GLU A 49 -19.30 -10.44 -16.41
CA GLU A 49 -18.26 -11.46 -16.21
C GLU A 49 -16.89 -10.95 -16.65
N ARG A 50 -16.81 -10.24 -17.78
CA ARG A 50 -15.57 -9.61 -18.23
C ARG A 50 -15.05 -8.57 -17.23
N PHE A 51 -15.93 -7.67 -16.78
CA PHE A 51 -15.55 -6.65 -15.81
C PHE A 51 -15.08 -7.27 -14.49
N LYS A 52 -15.75 -8.33 -14.02
CA LYS A 52 -15.35 -9.07 -12.83
C LYS A 52 -13.94 -9.64 -12.95
N GLN A 53 -13.61 -10.25 -14.08
CA GLN A 53 -12.26 -10.79 -14.33
C GLN A 53 -11.20 -9.69 -14.32
N GLU A 54 -11.42 -8.59 -15.06
CA GLU A 54 -10.49 -7.44 -15.09
C GLU A 54 -10.33 -6.81 -13.68
N PHE A 55 -11.41 -6.73 -12.91
CA PHE A 55 -11.40 -6.25 -11.53
C PHE A 55 -10.54 -7.15 -10.62
N GLU A 56 -10.74 -8.47 -10.67
CA GLU A 56 -9.97 -9.43 -9.86
C GLU A 56 -8.46 -9.38 -10.19
N GLU A 57 -8.09 -9.16 -11.45
CA GLU A 57 -6.68 -8.98 -11.85
C GLU A 57 -6.05 -7.73 -11.23
N VAL A 58 -6.80 -6.62 -11.17
CA VAL A 58 -6.36 -5.39 -10.51
C VAL A 58 -6.23 -5.61 -9.01
N VAL A 59 -7.20 -6.27 -8.36
CA VAL A 59 -7.13 -6.58 -6.92
C VAL A 59 -5.87 -7.37 -6.59
N ARG A 60 -5.54 -8.41 -7.37
CA ARG A 60 -4.28 -9.18 -7.18
C ARG A 60 -3.04 -8.32 -7.30
N THR A 61 -3.08 -7.28 -8.14
CA THR A 61 -1.97 -6.34 -8.29
C THR A 61 -1.85 -5.42 -7.09
N LEU A 62 -2.98 -4.98 -6.52
CA LEU A 62 -3.02 -4.22 -5.27
C LEU A 62 -2.51 -5.05 -4.10
N GLU A 63 -2.88 -6.33 -3.99
CA GLU A 63 -2.38 -7.24 -2.95
C GLU A 63 -0.84 -7.34 -2.99
N ARG A 64 -0.25 -7.54 -4.17
CA ARG A 64 1.22 -7.53 -4.32
C ARG A 64 1.85 -6.21 -3.88
N PHE A 65 1.20 -5.09 -4.18
CA PHE A 65 1.67 -3.78 -3.71
C PHE A 65 1.60 -3.67 -2.18
N LEU A 66 0.53 -4.15 -1.55
CA LEU A 66 0.35 -4.13 -0.10
C LEU A 66 1.44 -4.94 0.61
N ASP A 67 1.81 -6.10 0.07
CA ASP A 67 2.90 -6.93 0.59
C ASP A 67 4.24 -6.19 0.50
N LEU A 68 4.60 -5.71 -0.69
CA LEU A 68 5.85 -4.99 -0.94
C LEU A 68 5.99 -3.75 -0.05
N SER A 69 4.94 -2.95 0.05
CA SER A 69 4.92 -1.74 0.87
C SER A 69 4.95 -2.06 2.36
N GLY A 70 4.28 -3.14 2.79
CA GLY A 70 4.34 -3.66 4.15
C GLY A 70 5.75 -4.03 4.59
N GLU A 71 6.52 -4.70 3.72
CA GLU A 71 7.93 -5.04 3.96
C GLU A 71 8.85 -3.82 3.95
N TYR A 72 8.51 -2.80 3.15
CA TYR A 72 9.33 -1.59 3.01
C TYR A 72 9.20 -0.63 4.20
N ILE A 73 8.05 -0.62 4.90
CA ILE A 73 7.83 0.22 6.08
C ILE A 73 8.92 0.01 7.16
N PRO A 74 9.23 -1.22 7.61
CA PRO A 74 10.34 -1.47 8.55
C PRO A 74 11.71 -1.04 8.04
N PHE A 75 11.96 -1.10 6.73
CA PHE A 75 13.20 -0.61 6.15
C PHE A 75 13.33 0.91 6.30
N LEU A 76 12.27 1.67 6.02
CA LEU A 76 12.26 3.13 6.18
C LEU A 76 12.50 3.55 7.64
N LEU A 77 11.87 2.85 8.58
CA LEU A 77 12.02 3.14 10.02
C LEU A 77 13.45 2.88 10.49
N ARG A 78 14.05 1.74 10.13
CA ARG A 78 15.46 1.43 10.44
C ARG A 78 16.43 2.43 9.79
N LYS A 79 16.13 2.89 8.56
CA LYS A 79 16.93 3.90 7.89
C LYS A 79 16.89 5.24 8.62
N ALA A 80 15.70 5.67 9.07
CA ALA A 80 15.52 6.88 9.86
C ALA A 80 16.31 6.83 11.18
N GLU A 81 16.22 5.71 11.91
CA GLU A 81 16.94 5.48 13.16
C GLU A 81 18.46 5.62 13.01
N ARG A 82 19.05 4.96 12.00
CA ARG A 82 20.50 5.06 11.72
C ARG A 82 20.98 6.47 11.40
N ILE A 83 20.15 7.27 10.71
CA ILE A 83 20.50 8.65 10.37
C ILE A 83 20.41 9.52 11.62
N GLU A 84 19.39 9.32 12.45
CA GLU A 84 19.21 10.01 13.73
C GLU A 84 20.38 9.73 14.68
N GLU A 85 20.81 8.47 14.79
CA GLU A 85 22.01 8.07 15.53
C GLU A 85 23.26 8.81 15.03
N TYR A 86 23.47 8.84 13.70
CA TYR A 86 24.61 9.52 13.10
C TYR A 86 24.61 11.04 13.36
N LEU A 87 23.44 11.68 13.32
CA LEU A 87 23.29 13.11 13.60
C LEU A 87 23.49 13.42 15.10
N SER A 88 23.11 12.50 16.00
CA SER A 88 23.28 12.68 17.45
C SER A 88 24.73 12.53 17.95
N GLN A 89 25.57 11.80 17.20
CA GLN A 89 26.98 11.56 17.53
C GLN A 89 27.92 12.66 17.01
N ARG A 90 27.40 13.67 16.30
CA ARG A 90 28.15 14.74 15.66
C ARG A 90 27.89 16.08 16.34
#